data_AF-A0A519SR00-F1
#
_entry.id   AF-A0A519SR00-F1
#
_cell.length_a   1.000
_cell.length_b   1.000
_cell.length_c   1.000
_cell.angle_alpha   90.00
_cell.angle_beta   90.00
_cell.angle_gamma   90.00
#
_symmetry.space_group_name_H-M   'P 1'
#
loop_
_entity.id
_entity.type
_entity.pdbx_description
1 polymer ?
#
loop_
_entity_poly.entity_id
_entity_poly.type
_entity_poly.pdbx_seq_one_letter_code
_entity_poly.pdbx_strand_id
1 'polypeptide(L)'
;PEFTELIPTEIAEGVIYISIPHCVAIHKCACGCGLEVITPFHPIVGWKLIFDGASITLRPSIGNWNFPCQSHYFITDNEIIHCVDRWDEEADITDDKDPWWRKLFGFNKKQKGKNW
;
A
#
# COMPACT_ATOMS: atom_id res chain seq x y z
N PRO A 1 9.92 -8.65 1.48
CA PRO A 1 10.23 -7.76 0.35
C PRO A 1 11.61 -8.11 -0.21
N GLU A 2 11.82 -7.93 -1.51
CA GLU A 2 13.10 -8.17 -2.16
C GLU A 2 13.53 -6.92 -2.94
N PHE A 3 14.73 -6.42 -2.62
CA PHE A 3 15.32 -5.30 -3.33
C PHE A 3 16.17 -5.82 -4.48
N THR A 4 15.85 -5.40 -5.70
CA THR A 4 16.55 -5.85 -6.91
C THR A 4 16.92 -4.65 -7.77
N GLU A 5 18.04 -4.73 -8.49
CA GLU A 5 18.37 -3.67 -9.46
C GLU A 5 17.38 -3.68 -10.63
N LEU A 6 17.06 -4.87 -11.13
CA LEU A 6 16.10 -5.11 -12.20
C LEU A 6 14.95 -5.97 -11.70
N ILE A 7 13.74 -5.67 -12.19
CA ILE A 7 12.56 -6.48 -11.90
C ILE A 7 12.70 -7.84 -12.61
N PRO A 8 12.49 -8.97 -11.91
CA PRO A 8 12.56 -10.29 -12.53
C PRO A 8 11.43 -10.48 -13.55
N THR A 9 11.65 -11.36 -14.52
CA THR A 9 10.65 -11.68 -15.55
C THR A 9 9.42 -12.38 -14.97
N GLU A 10 9.60 -13.17 -13.91
CA GLU A 10 8.52 -13.87 -13.22
C GLU A 10 8.36 -13.30 -11.81
N ILE A 11 7.16 -12.84 -11.49
CA ILE A 11 6.83 -12.27 -10.17
C ILE A 11 6.24 -13.38 -9.30
N ALA A 12 6.94 -13.73 -8.21
CA ALA A 12 6.47 -14.71 -7.24
C ALA A 12 5.27 -14.20 -6.41
N GLU A 13 4.38 -15.12 -6.04
CA GLU A 13 3.30 -14.84 -5.10
C GLU A 13 3.84 -14.52 -3.69
N GLY A 14 3.21 -13.56 -3.01
CA GLY A 14 3.62 -13.15 -1.66
C GLY A 14 4.94 -12.38 -1.58
N VAL A 15 5.60 -12.10 -2.71
CA VAL A 15 6.84 -11.32 -2.76
C VAL A 15 6.57 -9.98 -3.44
N ILE A 16 7.04 -8.90 -2.80
CA ILE A 16 7.13 -7.59 -3.42
C ILE A 16 8.57 -7.29 -3.81
N TYR A 17 8.78 -7.09 -5.10
CA TYR A 17 10.06 -6.71 -5.67
C TYR A 17 10.13 -5.18 -5.75
N ILE A 18 11.26 -4.64 -5.34
CA ILE A 18 11.48 -3.20 -5.24
C ILE A 18 12.75 -2.86 -6.00
N SER A 19 12.62 -2.04 -7.04
CA SER A 19 13.76 -1.47 -7.75
C SER A 19 13.90 0.01 -7.43
N ILE A 20 14.91 0.32 -6.61
CA ILE A 20 15.26 1.71 -6.29
C ILE A 20 15.77 2.46 -7.54
N PRO A 21 16.65 1.90 -8.40
CA PRO A 21 17.11 2.60 -9.60
C PRO A 21 15.98 2.99 -10.56
N HIS A 22 14.92 2.19 -10.61
CA HIS A 22 13.77 2.41 -11.49
C HIS A 22 12.56 3.02 -10.76
N CYS A 23 12.71 3.36 -9.47
CA CYS A 23 11.65 3.94 -8.65
C CYS A 23 10.33 3.19 -8.76
N VAL A 24 10.31 1.87 -8.58
CA VAL A 24 9.10 1.06 -8.72
C VAL A 24 9.08 -0.12 -7.76
N ALA A 25 7.89 -0.48 -7.30
CA ALA A 25 7.63 -1.80 -6.73
C ALA A 25 6.58 -2.57 -7.54
N ILE A 26 6.74 -3.88 -7.58
CA ILE A 26 5.83 -4.80 -8.26
C ILE A 26 5.61 -6.05 -7.41
N HIS A 27 4.38 -6.54 -7.41
CA HIS A 27 3.97 -7.77 -6.72
C HIS A 27 2.76 -8.38 -7.42
N LYS A 28 2.47 -9.64 -7.12
CA LYS A 28 1.17 -10.23 -7.45
C LYS A 28 0.07 -9.67 -6.57
N CYS A 29 -1.10 -9.44 -7.14
CA CYS A 29 -2.23 -8.83 -6.48
C CYS A 29 -2.57 -9.59 -5.19
N ALA A 30 -2.60 -8.87 -4.07
CA ALA A 30 -2.77 -9.48 -2.75
C ALA A 30 -4.11 -10.18 -2.52
N CYS A 31 -5.10 -10.02 -3.41
CA CYS A 31 -6.33 -10.82 -3.36
C CYS A 31 -6.13 -12.27 -3.87
N GLY A 32 -4.99 -12.59 -4.47
CA GLY A 32 -4.67 -13.92 -5.01
C GLY A 32 -5.13 -14.15 -6.46
N CYS A 33 -5.49 -13.10 -7.20
CA CYS A 33 -5.90 -13.24 -8.61
C CYS A 33 -4.73 -13.45 -9.60
N GLY A 34 -3.48 -13.36 -9.13
CA GLY A 34 -2.27 -13.58 -9.95
C GLY A 34 -1.92 -12.45 -10.94
N LEU A 35 -2.69 -11.36 -10.97
CA LEU A 35 -2.38 -10.17 -11.76
C LEU A 35 -1.25 -9.36 -11.12
N GLU A 36 -0.38 -8.78 -11.93
CA GLU A 36 0.73 -7.94 -11.46
C GLU A 36 0.27 -6.52 -11.17
N VAL A 37 0.64 -6.05 -9.98
CA VAL A 37 0.36 -4.70 -9.52
C VAL A 37 1.66 -3.92 -9.55
N ILE A 38 1.67 -2.81 -10.28
CA ILE A 38 2.83 -1.93 -10.40
C ILE A 38 2.56 -0.68 -9.57
N THR A 39 3.52 -0.31 -8.72
CA THR A 39 3.46 0.86 -7.85
C THR A 39 4.69 1.75 -8.07
N PRO A 40 4.63 2.68 -9.04
CA PRO A 40 5.70 3.64 -9.28
C PRO A 40 5.88 4.60 -8.10
N PHE A 41 7.13 4.85 -7.73
CA PHE A 41 7.51 5.79 -6.69
C PHE A 41 7.66 7.18 -7.27
N HIS A 42 6.93 8.13 -6.72
CA HIS A 42 7.00 9.50 -7.19
C HIS A 42 6.60 10.48 -6.08
N PRO A 43 7.26 11.64 -5.96
CA PRO A 43 7.04 12.57 -4.85
C PRO A 43 5.64 13.22 -4.84
N ILE A 44 5.05 13.45 -6.02
CA ILE A 44 3.75 14.11 -6.21
C ILE A 44 2.63 13.12 -6.58
N VAL A 45 2.79 12.42 -7.71
CA VAL A 45 1.80 11.49 -8.27
C VAL A 45 2.34 10.05 -8.27
N GLY A 46 2.03 9.26 -7.24
CA GLY A 46 2.45 7.86 -7.15
C GLY A 46 2.47 7.34 -5.71
N TRP A 47 3.23 6.29 -5.47
CA TRP A 47 3.43 5.71 -4.15
C TRP A 47 4.71 6.22 -3.49
N LYS A 48 4.70 6.24 -2.17
CA LYS A 48 5.84 6.50 -1.30
C LYS A 48 6.23 5.18 -0.67
N LEU A 49 7.48 4.79 -0.87
CA LEU A 49 8.11 3.70 -0.15
C LEU A 49 8.70 4.23 1.16
N ILE A 50 8.35 3.58 2.26
CA ILE A 50 8.99 3.75 3.56
C ILE A 50 9.69 2.43 3.85
N PHE A 51 11.00 2.50 4.14
CA PHE A 51 11.82 1.35 4.49
C PHE A 51 12.65 1.70 5.72
N ASP A 52 12.55 0.90 6.77
CA ASP A 52 13.21 1.12 8.07
C ASP A 52 14.43 0.21 8.30
N GLY A 53 14.83 -0.56 7.28
CA GLY A 53 15.89 -1.57 7.35
C GLY A 53 15.38 -3.00 7.55
N ALA A 54 14.10 -3.19 7.91
CA ALA A 54 13.51 -4.51 8.14
C ALA A 54 12.17 -4.69 7.39
N SER A 55 11.37 -3.64 7.33
CA SER A 55 10.00 -3.67 6.84
C SER A 55 9.74 -2.58 5.80
N ILE A 56 8.79 -2.84 4.90
CA ILE A 56 8.34 -1.84 3.92
C ILE A 56 6.88 -1.48 4.13
N THR A 57 6.61 -0.20 3.92
CA THR A 57 5.27 0.38 3.89
C THR A 57 5.09 1.17 2.59
N LEU A 58 3.97 0.99 1.91
CA LEU A 58 3.59 1.79 0.73
C LEU A 58 2.42 2.72 1.04
N ARG A 59 2.51 3.98 0.59
CA ARG A 59 1.44 4.98 0.71
C ARG A 59 1.24 5.75 -0.59
N PRO A 60 0.01 6.02 -1.07
CA PRO A 60 -1.27 5.66 -0.46
C PRO A 60 -1.59 4.15 -0.59
N SER A 61 -2.81 3.75 -0.23
CA SER A 61 -3.33 2.41 -0.51
C SER A 61 -3.25 2.07 -2.00
N ILE A 62 -3.28 0.78 -2.31
CA ILE A 62 -3.34 0.23 -3.67
C ILE A 62 -4.80 -0.10 -3.97
N GLY A 63 -5.40 0.59 -4.93
CA GLY A 63 -6.74 0.31 -5.44
C GLY A 63 -6.67 -0.20 -6.88
N ASN A 64 -7.07 -1.44 -7.10
CA ASN A 64 -7.01 -2.12 -8.39
C ASN A 64 -8.37 -2.10 -9.11
N TRP A 65 -9.01 -0.94 -9.20
CA TRP A 65 -10.35 -0.78 -9.79
C TRP A 65 -10.46 -1.18 -11.26
N ASN A 66 -9.34 -1.20 -11.98
CA ASN A 66 -9.27 -1.67 -13.36
C ASN A 66 -9.10 -3.20 -13.48
N PHE A 67 -8.93 -3.91 -12.36
CA PHE A 67 -8.84 -5.37 -12.34
C PHE A 67 -10.22 -5.98 -12.09
N PRO A 68 -10.49 -7.21 -12.57
CA PRO A 68 -11.73 -7.92 -12.28
C PRO A 68 -12.00 -8.08 -10.78
N CYS A 69 -10.94 -8.21 -9.98
CA CYS A 69 -11.04 -8.38 -8.53
C CYS A 69 -11.35 -7.09 -7.76
N GLN A 70 -11.18 -5.91 -8.37
CA GLN A 70 -11.38 -4.58 -7.76
C GLN A 70 -10.79 -4.43 -6.34
N SER A 71 -9.69 -5.13 -6.06
CA SER A 71 -9.14 -5.20 -4.71
C SER A 71 -8.61 -3.85 -4.23
N HIS A 72 -8.78 -3.58 -2.94
CA HIS A 72 -8.24 -2.39 -2.28
C HIS A 72 -7.55 -2.80 -0.98
N TYR A 73 -6.28 -2.41 -0.82
CA TYR A 73 -5.50 -2.77 0.37
C TYR A 73 -4.35 -1.79 0.63
N PHE A 74 -3.80 -1.87 1.84
CA PHE A 74 -2.52 -1.28 2.22
C PHE A 74 -1.45 -2.35 2.29
N ILE A 75 -0.21 -1.94 2.01
CA ILE A 75 0.99 -2.67 2.43
C ILE A 75 1.62 -1.85 3.55
N THR A 76 1.66 -2.40 4.76
CA THR A 76 2.19 -1.73 5.95
C THR A 76 3.02 -2.72 6.74
N ASP A 77 4.26 -2.37 7.02
CA ASP A 77 5.20 -3.16 7.83
C ASP A 77 5.30 -4.62 7.36
N ASN A 78 5.40 -4.79 6.02
CA ASN A 78 5.35 -6.08 5.30
C ASN A 78 4.01 -6.85 5.35
N GLU A 79 2.95 -6.28 5.91
CA GLU A 79 1.63 -6.91 5.97
C GLU A 79 0.64 -6.32 4.97
N ILE A 80 -0.29 -7.16 4.50
CA ILE A 80 -1.42 -6.75 3.68
C ILE A 80 -2.62 -6.48 4.60
N ILE A 81 -3.13 -5.26 4.55
CA ILE A 81 -4.36 -4.86 5.25
C ILE A 81 -5.41 -4.56 4.19
N HIS A 82 -6.36 -5.48 4.01
CA HIS A 82 -7.45 -5.28 3.06
C HIS A 82 -8.37 -4.16 3.54
N CYS A 83 -8.69 -3.24 2.62
CA CYS A 83 -9.76 -2.29 2.84
C CYS A 83 -11.07 -3.05 2.71
N VAL A 84 -11.92 -2.99 3.74
CA VAL A 84 -13.29 -3.45 3.62
C VAL A 84 -14.08 -2.40 2.84
N ASP A 85 -14.77 -2.80 1.77
CA ASP A 85 -15.61 -1.89 0.94
C ASP A 85 -16.88 -1.39 1.69
N ARG A 86 -16.95 -1.52 3.01
CA ARG A 86 -18.21 -1.43 3.74
C ARG A 86 -18.38 -0.09 4.44
N TRP A 87 -19.32 0.70 3.92
CA TRP A 87 -20.26 1.42 4.77
C TRP A 87 -21.17 0.41 5.49
N ASP A 88 -20.62 -0.31 6.47
CA ASP A 88 -21.42 -0.85 7.56
C ASP A 88 -20.91 -0.16 8.82
N GLU A 89 -21.85 0.37 9.60
CA GLU A 89 -21.60 1.23 10.76
C GLU A 89 -20.83 0.51 11.90
N GLU A 90 -20.52 -0.78 11.76
CA GLU A 90 -20.02 -1.67 12.81
C GLU A 90 -18.77 -2.50 12.42
N ALA A 91 -17.95 -2.03 11.48
CA ALA A 91 -16.59 -2.56 11.39
C ALA A 91 -15.70 -1.81 12.38
N ASP A 92 -15.69 -2.33 13.62
CA ASP A 92 -14.81 -1.90 14.71
C ASP A 92 -13.37 -1.80 14.18
N ILE A 93 -12.92 -0.55 14.07
CA ILE A 93 -11.58 -0.17 13.70
C ILE A 93 -10.68 -0.77 14.77
N THR A 94 -9.96 -1.83 14.44
CA THR A 94 -8.89 -2.29 15.33
C THR A 94 -7.91 -1.13 15.48
N ASP A 95 -7.94 -0.59 16.69
CA ASP A 95 -7.12 0.49 17.19
C ASP A 95 -5.65 0.14 17.01
N ASP A 96 -5.05 0.67 15.95
CA ASP A 96 -3.71 1.23 16.07
C ASP A 96 -3.86 2.75 16.12
N LYS A 97 -4.25 3.22 17.31
CA LYS A 97 -4.46 4.63 17.62
C LYS A 97 -3.11 5.35 17.59
N ASP A 98 -2.79 5.79 16.38
CA ASP A 98 -1.77 6.77 16.02
C ASP A 98 -0.37 6.20 15.76
N PRO A 99 -0.16 5.56 14.58
CA PRO A 99 1.15 5.13 14.15
C PRO A 99 2.10 6.33 14.09
N TRP A 100 3.29 6.19 14.67
CA TRP A 100 4.30 7.26 14.81
C TRP A 100 4.64 7.96 13.49
N TRP A 101 4.51 7.27 12.35
CA TRP A 101 4.74 7.83 11.01
C TRP A 101 3.79 8.97 10.64
N ARG A 102 2.57 9.05 11.23
CA ARG A 102 1.65 10.19 11.00
C ARG A 102 2.26 11.53 11.40
N LYS A 103 3.09 11.55 12.45
CA LYS A 103 3.85 12.73 12.90
C LYS A 103 4.98 13.06 11.94
N LEU A 104 5.68 12.05 11.41
CA LEU A 104 6.80 12.23 10.47
C LEU A 104 6.35 12.82 9.13
N PHE A 105 5.19 12.38 8.62
CA PHE A 105 4.68 12.78 7.31
C PHE A 105 3.64 13.92 7.33
N GLY A 106 3.44 14.59 8.48
CA GLY A 106 2.63 15.80 8.56
C GLY A 106 1.15 15.62 8.19
N PHE A 107 0.57 14.43 8.43
CA PHE A 107 -0.86 14.21 8.22
C PHE A 107 -1.67 14.86 9.34
N ASN A 108 -1.94 16.16 9.22
CA ASN A 108 -2.88 16.85 10.10
C ASN A 108 -4.27 16.24 9.92
N LYS A 109 -4.86 15.72 11.00
CA LYS A 109 -6.29 15.40 11.06
C LYS A 109 -7.05 16.70 10.76
N LYS A 110 -7.50 16.90 9.51
CA LYS A 110 -8.58 17.86 9.27
C LYS A 110 -9.76 17.36 10.09
N GLN A 111 -10.12 18.14 11.11
CA GLN A 111 -11.28 17.92 11.94
C GLN A 111 -12.49 17.65 11.06
N LYS A 112 -13.32 16.70 11.47
CA LYS A 112 -14.65 16.46 10.90
C LYS A 112 -15.40 17.79 10.83
N GLY A 113 -15.42 18.41 9.65
CA GLY A 113 -16.38 19.44 9.33
C GLY A 113 -17.71 18.75 9.13
N LYS A 114 -18.58 18.80 10.14
CA LYS A 114 -20.02 18.86 9.88
C LYS A 114 -20.24 20.01 8.91
N ASN A 115 -20.95 19.78 7.81
CA ASN A 115 -21.98 20.67 7.28
C ASN A 115 -22.43 20.26 5.86
N TRP A 116 -23.73 19.95 5.81
CA TRP A 116 -24.67 19.85 4.68
C TRP A 116 -24.64 18.53 3.91
#